data_AF-A0ABC8QLP2-F1
#
_entry.id   AF-A0ABC8QLP2-F1
#
_cell.length_a   1.000
_cell.length_b   1.000
_cell.length_c   1.000
_cell.angle_alpha   90.00
_cell.angle_beta   90.00
_cell.angle_gamma   90.00
#
_symmetry.space_group_name_H-M   'P 1'
#
loop_
_entity.id
_entity.type
_entity.pdbx_description
1 polymer ?
#
loop_
_entity_poly.entity_id
_entity_poly.type
_entity_poly.pdbx_seq_one_letter_code
_entity_poly.pdbx_strand_id
1 'polypeptide(L)'
;MNALRTSQPKQWLSKVPDVTFSFWVIKILSTTVGETTADFLAVNAGLGQGVTRLIMGMLLAVALIVQLRTKRYTPWVYWLSVVLVSVVGTQITDLLTDGLGVSLYFSTAFFAILLVGIFGAWYRIERTLSIQDIVTRRRELLYWGAVLCTFALGTAAGDLATEALGLGFAWGSVSFGALIATTYVAWRLGGNVVLIFWIAYILTRPFGAALGDLLTQARIYGGLGMGAPWTSALFLTVIAVLVAAAQLNVTRVRNAQATE
;
A
#
# COMPACT_ATOMS: atom_id res chain seq x y z
N MET A 1 -46.42 -9.03 -0.14
CA MET A 1 -46.02 -7.67 -0.58
C MET A 1 -44.57 -7.45 -0.19
N ASN A 2 -43.72 -7.39 -1.21
CA ASN A 2 -42.32 -6.93 -1.25
C ASN A 2 -41.39 -7.37 -0.11
N ALA A 3 -40.78 -8.54 -0.30
CA ALA A 3 -39.45 -8.82 0.19
C ALA A 3 -38.53 -7.65 -0.22
N LEU A 4 -37.97 -6.96 0.78
CA LEU A 4 -36.88 -6.02 0.57
C LEU A 4 -35.75 -6.83 -0.06
N ARG A 5 -35.60 -6.69 -1.39
CA ARG A 5 -34.37 -7.02 -2.09
C ARG A 5 -33.30 -6.15 -1.43
N THR A 6 -32.64 -6.69 -0.41
CA THR A 6 -31.32 -6.20 0.00
C THR A 6 -30.48 -6.31 -1.25
N SER A 7 -30.30 -5.18 -1.91
CA SER A 7 -29.33 -5.01 -2.99
C SER A 7 -27.98 -5.44 -2.44
N GLN A 8 -27.64 -6.72 -2.64
CA GLN A 8 -26.29 -7.23 -2.56
C GLN A 8 -25.44 -6.23 -3.36
N PRO A 9 -24.55 -5.45 -2.71
CA PRO A 9 -23.72 -4.53 -3.47
C PRO A 9 -22.89 -5.36 -4.45
N LYS A 10 -22.48 -4.75 -5.56
CA LYS A 10 -21.68 -5.31 -6.66
C LYS A 10 -20.29 -5.89 -6.25
N GLN A 11 -20.10 -6.34 -5.01
CA GLN A 11 -18.87 -6.92 -4.44
C GLN A 11 -18.30 -8.06 -5.28
N TRP A 12 -19.14 -8.81 -5.98
CA TRP A 12 -18.76 -10.01 -6.75
C TRP A 12 -17.91 -9.74 -8.00
N LEU A 13 -17.91 -8.49 -8.48
CA LEU A 13 -17.20 -8.10 -9.71
C LEU A 13 -15.91 -7.32 -9.44
N SER A 14 -15.78 -6.70 -8.26
CA SER A 14 -14.57 -5.94 -7.92
C SER A 14 -13.41 -6.89 -7.65
N LYS A 15 -12.24 -6.57 -8.21
CA LYS A 15 -11.00 -7.31 -7.94
C LYS A 15 -10.21 -6.80 -6.73
N VAL A 16 -10.79 -5.86 -5.97
CA VAL A 16 -10.17 -5.25 -4.79
C VAL A 16 -10.89 -5.73 -3.53
N PRO A 17 -10.16 -6.02 -2.42
CA PRO A 17 -10.76 -6.37 -1.15
C PRO A 17 -11.75 -5.33 -0.63
N ASP A 18 -12.68 -5.79 0.19
CA ASP A 18 -13.47 -4.89 1.02
C ASP A 18 -12.58 -4.10 1.99
N VAL A 19 -12.90 -2.81 2.13
CA VAL A 19 -12.20 -1.87 3.02
C VAL A 19 -12.62 -2.14 4.47
N THR A 20 -12.13 -3.25 5.01
CA THR A 20 -12.34 -3.69 6.39
C THR A 20 -11.18 -3.27 7.28
N PHE A 21 -11.28 -3.52 8.58
CA PHE A 21 -10.14 -3.31 9.48
C PHE A 21 -8.90 -4.10 9.05
N SER A 22 -9.07 -5.37 8.67
CA SER A 22 -7.97 -6.22 8.18
C SER A 22 -7.29 -5.66 6.94
N PHE A 23 -8.03 -4.97 6.06
CA PHE A 23 -7.44 -4.29 4.90
C PHE A 23 -6.41 -3.24 5.34
N TRP A 24 -6.78 -2.37 6.28
CA TRP A 24 -5.87 -1.33 6.77
C TRP A 24 -4.66 -1.92 7.50
N VAL A 25 -4.88 -2.96 8.31
CA VAL A 25 -3.79 -3.66 9.02
C VAL A 25 -2.81 -4.27 8.04
N ILE A 26 -3.26 -5.13 7.11
CA ILE A 26 -2.36 -5.77 6.14
C ILE A 26 -1.60 -4.71 5.34
N LYS A 27 -2.29 -3.63 4.95
CA LYS A 27 -1.66 -2.55 4.20
C LYS A 27 -0.53 -1.89 4.99
N ILE A 28 -0.78 -1.42 6.22
CA ILE A 28 0.25 -0.79 7.06
C ILE A 28 1.41 -1.77 7.34
N LEU A 29 1.12 -3.04 7.62
CA LEU A 29 2.19 -4.00 7.84
C LEU A 29 3.02 -4.26 6.56
N SER A 30 2.35 -4.29 5.40
CA SER A 30 3.01 -4.47 4.11
C SER A 30 3.95 -3.31 3.77
N THR A 31 3.71 -2.14 4.35
CA THR A 31 4.57 -0.99 4.07
C THR A 31 5.93 -1.14 4.73
N THR A 32 5.94 -1.48 6.02
CA THR A 32 7.16 -1.76 6.78
C THR A 32 7.92 -2.95 6.19
N VAL A 33 7.21 -4.02 5.84
CA VAL A 33 7.84 -5.20 5.21
C VAL A 33 8.50 -4.84 3.88
N GLY A 34 7.89 -3.95 3.09
CA GLY A 34 8.43 -3.56 1.79
C GLY A 34 9.80 -2.92 1.88
N GLU A 35 9.92 -1.96 2.80
CA GLU A 35 11.14 -1.20 3.10
C GLU A 35 12.25 -2.10 3.65
N THR A 36 11.95 -2.84 4.71
CA THR A 36 12.93 -3.73 5.33
C THR A 36 13.37 -4.87 4.43
N THR A 37 12.48 -5.36 3.55
CA THR A 37 12.83 -6.42 2.58
C THR A 37 13.72 -5.85 1.46
N ALA A 38 13.47 -4.63 0.99
CA ALA A 38 14.32 -3.96 0.02
C ALA A 38 15.76 -3.83 0.55
N ASP A 39 15.90 -3.35 1.79
CA ASP A 39 17.18 -3.15 2.45
C ASP A 39 17.88 -4.46 2.75
N PHE A 40 17.15 -5.44 3.28
CA PHE A 40 17.70 -6.76 3.60
C PHE A 40 18.28 -7.44 2.35
N LEU A 41 17.57 -7.41 1.22
CA LEU A 41 18.05 -8.01 -0.01
C LEU A 41 19.26 -7.25 -0.60
N ALA A 42 19.26 -5.92 -0.49
CA ALA A 42 20.35 -5.11 -1.01
C ALA A 42 21.64 -5.24 -0.19
N VAL A 43 21.53 -5.20 1.14
CA VAL A 43 22.66 -5.11 2.07
C VAL A 43 23.02 -6.48 2.64
N ASN A 44 22.07 -7.16 3.30
CA ASN A 44 22.36 -8.38 4.08
C ASN A 44 22.50 -9.63 3.20
N ALA A 45 21.68 -9.74 2.15
CA ALA A 45 21.79 -10.83 1.18
C ALA A 45 22.94 -10.60 0.18
N GLY A 46 23.57 -9.42 0.19
CA GLY A 46 24.74 -9.11 -0.63
C GLY A 46 24.47 -9.04 -2.14
N LEU A 47 23.19 -8.96 -2.56
CA LEU A 47 22.82 -8.86 -3.97
C LEU A 47 23.21 -7.50 -4.57
N GLY A 48 23.36 -6.48 -3.72
CA GLY A 48 23.54 -5.10 -4.14
C GLY A 48 22.23 -4.44 -4.59
N GLN A 49 22.17 -3.11 -4.51
CA GLN A 49 20.95 -2.37 -4.80
C GLN A 49 20.47 -2.54 -6.25
N GLY A 50 21.40 -2.57 -7.23
CA GLY A 50 21.04 -2.68 -8.65
C GLY A 50 20.35 -4.01 -9.01
N VAL A 51 20.91 -5.13 -8.56
CA VAL A 51 20.34 -6.47 -8.83
C VAL A 51 19.02 -6.64 -8.08
N THR A 52 18.95 -6.17 -6.84
CA THR A 52 17.72 -6.23 -6.03
C THR A 52 16.58 -5.45 -6.69
N ARG A 53 16.85 -4.25 -7.21
CA ARG A 53 15.88 -3.45 -7.98
C ARG A 53 15.33 -4.20 -9.18
N LEU A 54 16.23 -4.83 -9.95
CA LEU A 54 15.85 -5.57 -11.16
C LEU A 54 15.01 -6.81 -10.82
N ILE A 55 15.40 -7.60 -9.82
CA ILE A 55 14.65 -8.80 -9.38
C ILE A 55 13.27 -8.41 -8.87
N MET A 56 13.17 -7.43 -7.95
CA MET A 56 11.88 -7.03 -7.38
C MET A 56 10.97 -6.37 -8.41
N GLY A 57 11.54 -5.58 -9.35
CA GLY A 57 10.81 -5.05 -10.49
C GLY A 57 10.22 -6.13 -11.39
N MET A 58 11.00 -7.19 -11.70
CA MET A 58 10.50 -8.34 -12.47
C MET A 58 9.41 -9.11 -11.72
N LEU A 59 9.60 -9.37 -10.42
CA LEU A 59 8.59 -10.03 -9.60
C LEU A 59 7.29 -9.23 -9.54
N LEU A 60 7.37 -7.91 -9.38
CA LEU A 60 6.20 -7.03 -9.44
C LEU A 60 5.51 -7.10 -10.81
N ALA A 61 6.27 -7.03 -11.91
CA ALA A 61 5.71 -7.13 -13.25
C ALA A 61 4.94 -8.45 -13.45
N VAL A 62 5.53 -9.58 -13.03
CA VAL A 62 4.87 -10.89 -13.07
C VAL A 62 3.61 -10.90 -12.22
N ALA A 63 3.68 -10.41 -10.98
CA ALA A 63 2.53 -10.38 -10.07
C ALA A 63 1.38 -9.51 -10.62
N LEU A 64 1.69 -8.34 -11.18
CA LEU A 64 0.69 -7.49 -11.83
C LEU A 64 0.10 -8.14 -13.07
N ILE A 65 0.90 -8.82 -13.89
CA ILE A 65 0.38 -9.59 -15.04
C ILE A 65 -0.60 -10.67 -14.56
N VAL A 66 -0.26 -11.40 -13.50
CA VAL A 66 -1.15 -12.41 -12.91
C VAL A 66 -2.43 -11.75 -12.36
N GLN A 67 -2.32 -10.63 -11.66
CA GLN A 67 -3.47 -9.87 -11.14
C GLN A 67 -4.40 -9.39 -12.27
N LEU A 68 -3.84 -8.81 -13.34
CA LEU A 68 -4.61 -8.32 -14.50
C LEU A 68 -5.27 -9.45 -15.29
N ARG A 69 -4.66 -10.64 -15.31
CA ARG A 69 -5.22 -11.85 -15.95
C ARG A 69 -6.30 -12.52 -15.10
N THR A 70 -6.20 -12.41 -13.78
CA THR A 70 -7.17 -12.99 -12.85
C THR A 70 -8.51 -12.29 -13.01
N LYS A 71 -9.58 -13.05 -13.30
CA LYS A 71 -10.91 -12.47 -13.61
C LYS A 71 -11.74 -12.10 -12.39
N ARG A 72 -11.31 -12.50 -11.19
CA ARG A 72 -12.06 -12.37 -9.93
C ARG A 72 -11.12 -11.92 -8.81
N TYR A 73 -11.67 -11.46 -7.70
CA TYR A 73 -10.86 -11.18 -6.52
C TYR A 73 -10.23 -12.46 -5.97
N THR A 74 -8.90 -12.51 -5.98
CA THR A 74 -8.10 -13.57 -5.36
C THR A 74 -7.20 -12.93 -4.30
N PRO A 75 -7.58 -13.01 -3.00
CA PRO A 75 -6.88 -12.33 -1.91
C PRO A 75 -5.35 -12.46 -1.95
N TRP A 76 -4.83 -13.67 -2.12
CA TRP A 76 -3.38 -13.88 -2.09
C TRP A 76 -2.64 -13.19 -3.25
N VAL A 77 -3.22 -13.15 -4.46
CA VAL A 77 -2.63 -12.47 -5.63
C VAL A 77 -2.59 -10.97 -5.38
N TYR A 78 -3.72 -10.42 -4.93
CA TYR A 78 -3.84 -8.99 -4.65
C TYR A 78 -2.83 -8.53 -3.60
N TRP A 79 -2.76 -9.22 -2.45
CA TRP A 79 -1.88 -8.82 -1.36
C TRP A 79 -0.41 -9.06 -1.68
N LEU A 80 -0.09 -10.11 -2.46
CA LEU A 80 1.25 -10.29 -3.01
C LEU A 80 1.65 -9.11 -3.90
N SER A 81 0.76 -8.67 -4.79
CA SER A 81 1.01 -7.48 -5.61
C SER A 81 1.19 -6.23 -4.74
N VAL A 82 0.40 -6.02 -3.68
CA VAL A 82 0.56 -4.88 -2.77
C VAL A 82 1.93 -4.91 -2.07
N VAL A 83 2.38 -6.07 -1.58
CA VAL A 83 3.71 -6.20 -0.95
C VAL A 83 4.83 -5.95 -1.97
N LEU A 84 4.72 -6.46 -3.19
CA LEU A 84 5.74 -6.20 -4.22
C LEU A 84 5.76 -4.74 -4.67
N VAL A 85 4.58 -4.10 -4.75
CA VAL A 85 4.48 -2.65 -5.00
C VAL A 85 5.12 -1.87 -3.86
N SER A 86 4.98 -2.32 -2.60
CA SER A 86 5.59 -1.63 -1.47
C SER A 86 7.12 -1.66 -1.51
N VAL A 87 7.70 -2.79 -1.88
CA VAL A 87 9.16 -2.91 -2.09
C VAL A 87 9.62 -2.03 -3.25
N VAL A 88 9.02 -2.18 -4.43
CA VAL A 88 9.45 -1.45 -5.63
C VAL A 88 9.19 0.05 -5.50
N GLY A 89 8.10 0.45 -4.85
CA GLY A 89 7.79 1.85 -4.57
C GLY A 89 8.87 2.53 -3.72
N THR A 90 9.35 1.86 -2.67
CA THR A 90 10.52 2.32 -1.88
C THR A 90 11.74 2.47 -2.79
N GLN A 91 12.10 1.41 -3.51
CA GLN A 91 13.28 1.41 -4.38
C GLN A 91 13.30 2.50 -5.46
N ILE A 92 12.13 2.88 -6.00
CA ILE A 92 12.02 3.99 -6.95
C ILE A 92 12.38 5.31 -6.28
N THR A 93 11.89 5.53 -5.06
CA THR A 93 12.18 6.73 -4.28
C THR A 93 13.66 6.78 -3.91
N ASP A 94 14.22 5.71 -3.33
CA ASP A 94 15.63 5.65 -2.92
C ASP A 94 16.58 5.82 -4.12
N LEU A 95 16.19 5.32 -5.30
CA LEU A 95 16.97 5.53 -6.52
C LEU A 95 17.04 7.02 -6.87
N LEU A 96 15.93 7.75 -6.73
CA LEU A 96 15.91 9.19 -7.00
C LEU A 96 16.69 9.96 -5.93
N THR A 97 16.45 9.68 -4.66
CA THR A 97 17.01 10.46 -3.55
C THR A 97 18.46 10.10 -3.26
N ASP A 98 18.74 8.83 -3.04
CA ASP A 98 20.05 8.36 -2.60
C ASP A 98 20.95 8.01 -3.77
N GLY A 99 20.36 7.44 -4.83
CA GLY A 99 21.08 7.04 -6.04
C GLY A 99 21.44 8.23 -6.95
N LEU A 100 20.49 9.15 -7.16
CA LEU A 100 20.63 10.27 -8.08
C LEU A 100 20.81 11.63 -7.37
N GLY A 101 20.73 11.67 -6.03
CA GLY A 101 20.93 12.89 -5.25
C GLY A 101 19.78 13.90 -5.36
N VAL A 102 18.59 13.46 -5.79
CA VAL A 102 17.41 14.34 -5.92
C VAL A 102 16.87 14.67 -4.54
N SER A 103 16.68 15.95 -4.24
CA SER A 103 16.14 16.38 -2.95
C SER A 103 14.77 15.75 -2.64
N LEU A 104 14.58 15.31 -1.39
CA LEU A 104 13.30 14.79 -0.89
C LEU A 104 12.12 15.74 -1.10
N TYR A 105 12.36 17.06 -1.04
CA TYR A 105 11.34 18.07 -1.33
C TYR A 105 10.85 17.97 -2.77
N PHE A 106 11.80 17.82 -3.72
CA PHE A 106 11.48 17.70 -5.13
C PHE A 106 10.82 16.35 -5.43
N SER A 107 11.37 15.24 -4.93
CA SER A 107 10.80 13.89 -5.12
C SER A 107 9.37 13.81 -4.60
N THR A 108 9.11 14.34 -3.40
CA THR A 108 7.77 14.38 -2.80
C THR A 108 6.81 15.22 -3.65
N ALA A 109 7.21 16.43 -4.05
CA ALA A 109 6.38 17.29 -4.89
C ALA A 109 6.11 16.65 -6.26
N PHE A 110 7.11 16.04 -6.87
CA PHE A 110 7.00 15.35 -8.15
C PHE A 110 6.00 14.20 -8.07
N PHE A 111 6.12 13.31 -7.09
CA PHE A 111 5.17 12.20 -6.92
C PHE A 111 3.76 12.69 -6.55
N ALA A 112 3.63 13.77 -5.79
CA ALA A 112 2.33 14.36 -5.47
C ALA A 112 1.63 14.89 -6.73
N ILE A 113 2.35 15.64 -7.58
CA ILE A 113 1.84 16.14 -8.86
C ILE A 113 1.49 14.98 -9.79
N LEU A 114 2.36 13.97 -9.88
CA LEU A 114 2.13 12.78 -10.69
C LEU A 114 0.86 12.04 -10.24
N LEU A 115 0.68 11.87 -8.93
CA LEU A 115 -0.50 11.22 -8.37
C LEU A 115 -1.79 11.99 -8.69
N VAL A 116 -1.76 13.33 -8.54
CA VAL A 116 -2.89 14.19 -8.93
C VAL A 116 -3.17 14.06 -10.43
N GLY A 117 -2.14 13.99 -11.27
CA GLY A 117 -2.28 13.73 -12.70
C GLY A 117 -2.94 12.38 -13.01
N ILE A 118 -2.55 11.32 -12.30
CA ILE A 118 -3.16 9.97 -12.43
C ILE A 118 -4.63 10.00 -12.02
N PHE A 119 -4.97 10.63 -10.89
CA PHE A 119 -6.37 10.79 -10.47
C PHE A 119 -7.17 11.65 -11.45
N GLY A 120 -6.59 12.72 -11.97
CA GLY A 120 -7.23 13.57 -12.98
C GLY A 120 -7.52 12.81 -14.27
N ALA A 121 -6.55 12.04 -14.78
CA ALA A 121 -6.73 11.18 -15.94
C ALA A 121 -7.79 10.11 -15.67
N TRP A 122 -7.73 9.44 -14.52
CA TRP A 122 -8.70 8.42 -14.15
C TRP A 122 -10.11 9.00 -14.06
N TYR A 123 -10.30 10.11 -13.36
CA TYR A 123 -11.60 10.77 -13.24
C TYR A 123 -12.11 11.27 -14.59
N ARG A 124 -11.25 11.79 -15.47
CA ARG A 124 -11.65 12.22 -16.82
C ARG A 124 -12.17 11.07 -17.68
N ILE A 125 -11.57 9.89 -17.53
CA ILE A 125 -11.89 8.69 -18.31
C ILE A 125 -13.11 7.97 -17.76
N GLU A 126 -13.12 7.69 -16.45
CA GLU A 126 -14.07 6.77 -15.81
C GLU A 126 -15.16 7.51 -15.03
N ARG A 127 -15.01 8.83 -14.82
CA ARG A 127 -15.90 9.70 -14.03
C ARG A 127 -16.13 9.24 -12.59
N THR A 128 -15.28 8.33 -12.10
CA THR A 128 -15.28 7.83 -10.73
C THR A 128 -13.85 7.47 -10.32
N LEU A 129 -13.53 7.67 -9.04
CA LEU A 129 -12.31 7.21 -8.39
C LEU A 129 -12.60 6.07 -7.40
N SER A 130 -13.80 5.48 -7.48
CA SER A 130 -14.22 4.38 -6.61
C SER A 130 -13.43 3.11 -6.93
N ILE A 131 -12.88 2.50 -5.89
CA ILE A 131 -12.21 1.20 -5.96
C ILE A 131 -13.19 0.02 -6.06
N GLN A 132 -14.49 0.25 -5.82
CA GLN A 132 -15.51 -0.80 -5.85
C GLN A 132 -15.95 -1.17 -7.27
N ASP A 133 -15.62 -0.34 -8.27
CA ASP A 133 -16.02 -0.57 -9.67
C ASP A 133 -14.83 -0.94 -10.57
N ILE A 134 -13.79 -1.54 -10.01
CA ILE A 134 -12.60 -1.98 -10.76
C ILE A 134 -12.91 -3.32 -11.42
N VAL A 135 -13.57 -3.23 -12.58
CA VAL A 135 -14.06 -4.37 -13.36
C VAL A 135 -13.45 -4.46 -14.77
N THR A 136 -12.74 -3.42 -15.21
CA THR A 136 -12.11 -3.36 -16.53
C THR A 136 -10.59 -3.29 -16.41
N ARG A 137 -9.87 -3.84 -17.40
CA ARG A 137 -8.40 -3.77 -17.47
C ARG A 137 -7.87 -2.34 -17.41
N ARG A 138 -8.60 -1.39 -18.00
CA ARG A 138 -8.22 0.03 -17.99
C ARG A 138 -8.27 0.61 -16.58
N ARG A 139 -9.35 0.34 -15.83
CA ARG A 139 -9.49 0.75 -14.43
C ARG A 139 -8.42 0.11 -13.55
N GLU A 140 -8.12 -1.16 -13.78
CA GLU A 140 -7.06 -1.86 -13.05
C GLU A 140 -5.68 -1.24 -13.28
N LEU A 141 -5.33 -0.88 -14.52
CA LEU A 141 -4.06 -0.22 -14.82
C LEU A 141 -3.94 1.15 -14.16
N LEU A 142 -5.00 1.97 -14.22
CA LEU A 142 -5.04 3.27 -13.56
C LEU A 142 -4.95 3.13 -12.04
N TYR A 143 -5.66 2.15 -11.47
CA TYR A 143 -5.60 1.83 -10.06
C TYR A 143 -4.20 1.41 -9.62
N TRP A 144 -3.57 0.45 -10.31
CA TRP A 144 -2.23 -0.01 -9.94
C TRP A 144 -1.16 1.07 -10.16
N GLY A 145 -1.31 1.91 -11.19
CA GLY A 145 -0.47 3.08 -11.39
C GLY A 145 -0.61 4.08 -10.23
N ALA A 146 -1.84 4.39 -9.81
CA ALA A 146 -2.10 5.23 -8.66
C ALA A 146 -1.51 4.63 -7.38
N VAL A 147 -1.71 3.33 -7.16
CA VAL A 147 -1.16 2.61 -6.01
C VAL A 147 0.37 2.70 -6.01
N LEU A 148 1.05 2.32 -7.09
CA LEU A 148 2.52 2.44 -7.17
C LEU A 148 3.00 3.87 -6.89
N CYS A 149 2.34 4.87 -7.45
CA CYS A 149 2.67 6.27 -7.22
C CYS A 149 2.43 6.69 -5.76
N THR A 150 1.34 6.25 -5.11
CA THR A 150 1.11 6.50 -3.68
C THR A 150 2.16 5.85 -2.80
N PHE A 151 2.69 4.71 -3.21
CA PHE A 151 3.74 4.01 -2.48
C PHE A 151 5.07 4.77 -2.55
N ALA A 152 5.48 5.20 -3.74
CA ALA A 152 6.67 6.04 -3.93
C ALA A 152 6.53 7.41 -3.24
N LEU A 153 5.37 8.09 -3.41
CA LEU A 153 5.05 9.33 -2.71
C LEU A 153 5.13 9.16 -1.19
N GLY A 154 4.57 8.08 -0.66
CA GLY A 154 4.53 7.86 0.77
C GLY A 154 5.89 7.54 1.39
N THR A 155 6.79 6.88 0.65
CA THR A 155 8.20 6.76 1.08
C THR A 155 8.85 8.15 1.09
N ALA A 156 8.79 8.89 -0.04
CA ALA A 156 9.41 10.21 -0.13
C ALA A 156 8.89 11.19 0.94
N ALA A 157 7.58 11.19 1.20
CA ALA A 157 6.96 12.03 2.23
C ALA A 157 7.30 11.57 3.65
N GLY A 158 7.50 10.27 3.86
CA GLY A 158 7.96 9.69 5.12
C GLY A 158 9.36 10.21 5.44
N ASP A 159 10.30 9.98 4.54
CA ASP A 159 11.72 10.37 4.68
C ASP A 159 11.86 11.90 4.75
N LEU A 160 11.06 12.64 3.98
CA LEU A 160 11.00 14.09 4.10
C LEU A 160 10.63 14.52 5.52
N ALA A 161 9.65 13.85 6.14
CA ALA A 161 9.20 14.19 7.48
C ALA A 161 10.23 13.78 8.56
N THR A 162 10.78 12.57 8.46
CA THR A 162 11.66 12.00 9.48
C THR A 162 13.08 12.54 9.38
N GLU A 163 13.62 12.67 8.16
CA GLU A 163 15.02 13.04 7.91
C GLU A 163 15.17 14.51 7.58
N ALA A 164 14.52 14.99 6.51
CA ALA A 164 14.77 16.34 6.00
C ALA A 164 14.16 17.45 6.87
N LEU A 165 13.00 17.18 7.48
CA LEU A 165 12.37 18.06 8.47
C LEU A 165 12.85 17.79 9.90
N GLY A 166 13.60 16.70 10.10
CA GLY A 166 14.20 16.35 11.39
C GLY A 166 13.21 15.99 12.50
N LEU A 167 11.99 15.55 12.16
CA LEU A 167 11.02 15.11 13.18
C LEU A 167 11.47 13.81 13.87
N GLY A 168 12.27 12.99 13.18
CA GLY A 168 12.60 11.64 13.62
C GLY A 168 11.40 10.68 13.57
N PHE A 169 11.67 9.39 13.76
CA PHE A 169 10.68 8.32 13.54
C PHE A 169 9.47 8.39 14.48
N ALA A 170 9.69 8.76 15.74
CA ALA A 170 8.61 8.84 16.74
C ALA A 170 7.61 9.94 16.42
N TRP A 171 8.07 11.19 16.24
CA TRP A 171 7.19 12.31 15.93
C TRP A 171 6.65 12.23 14.49
N GLY A 172 7.40 11.66 13.55
CA GLY A 172 6.89 11.32 12.22
C GLY A 172 5.68 10.38 12.29
N SER A 173 5.82 9.27 13.02
CA SER A 173 4.73 8.29 13.24
C SER A 173 3.51 8.92 13.90
N VAL A 174 3.72 9.72 14.95
CA VAL A 174 2.62 10.43 15.65
C VAL A 174 1.92 11.42 14.71
N SER A 175 2.68 12.16 13.91
CA SER A 175 2.13 13.16 12.98
C SER A 175 1.26 12.52 11.91
N PHE A 176 1.74 11.46 11.24
CA PHE A 176 0.93 10.75 10.26
C PHE A 176 -0.26 10.01 10.91
N GLY A 177 -0.09 9.46 12.11
CA GLY A 177 -1.18 8.88 12.89
C GLY A 177 -2.28 9.90 13.21
N ALA A 178 -1.92 11.12 13.59
CA ALA A 178 -2.85 12.22 13.83
C ALA A 178 -3.60 12.64 12.55
N LEU A 179 -2.91 12.68 11.41
CA LEU A 179 -3.54 12.96 10.11
C LEU A 179 -4.54 11.85 9.71
N ILE A 180 -4.21 10.58 9.96
CA ILE A 180 -5.13 9.45 9.75
C ILE A 180 -6.34 9.57 10.68
N ALA A 181 -6.14 9.88 11.96
CA ALA A 181 -7.23 10.09 12.92
C ALA A 181 -8.15 11.25 12.50
N THR A 182 -7.56 12.35 12.00
CA THR A 182 -8.32 13.49 11.46
C THR A 182 -9.15 13.08 10.25
N THR A 183 -8.57 12.26 9.35
CA THR A 183 -9.28 11.70 8.19
C THR A 183 -10.45 10.81 8.62
N TYR A 184 -10.28 10.02 9.68
CA TYR A 184 -11.36 9.23 10.27
C TYR A 184 -12.48 10.09 10.87
N VAL A 185 -12.14 11.17 11.57
CA VAL A 185 -13.15 12.12 12.09
C VAL A 185 -13.92 12.77 10.94
N ALA A 186 -13.24 13.22 9.88
CA ALA A 186 -13.88 13.79 8.70
C ALA A 186 -14.87 12.81 8.03
N TRP A 187 -14.56 11.50 8.06
CA TRP A 187 -15.48 10.46 7.63
C TRP A 187 -16.72 10.34 8.50
N ARG A 188 -16.56 10.37 9.82
CA ARG A 188 -17.68 10.33 10.77
C ARG A 188 -18.61 11.53 10.64
N LEU A 189 -18.07 12.68 10.20
CA LEU A 189 -18.82 13.90 9.92
C LEU A 189 -19.52 13.91 8.55
N GLY A 190 -19.46 12.83 7.78
CA GLY A 190 -20.17 12.69 6.51
C GLY A 190 -19.40 13.18 5.28
N GLY A 191 -18.07 13.26 5.35
CA GLY A 191 -17.25 13.59 4.19
C GLY A 191 -17.36 12.58 3.04
N ASN A 192 -16.88 12.95 1.85
CA ASN A 192 -16.92 12.09 0.67
C ASN A 192 -16.08 10.81 0.89
N VAL A 193 -16.75 9.65 0.85
CA VAL A 193 -16.15 8.34 1.12
C VAL A 193 -14.95 8.03 0.23
N VAL A 194 -15.02 8.38 -1.07
CA VAL A 194 -13.94 8.08 -2.03
C VAL A 194 -12.71 8.96 -1.75
N LEU A 195 -12.94 10.25 -1.48
CA LEU A 195 -11.85 11.17 -1.16
C LEU A 195 -11.17 10.80 0.15
N ILE A 196 -11.95 10.52 1.19
CA ILE A 196 -11.44 10.07 2.50
C ILE A 196 -10.64 8.78 2.35
N PHE A 197 -11.16 7.82 1.57
CA PHE A 197 -10.44 6.59 1.30
C PHE A 197 -9.07 6.87 0.72
N TRP A 198 -8.96 7.71 -0.32
CA TRP A 198 -7.67 8.00 -0.94
C TRP A 198 -6.72 8.79 -0.03
N ILE A 199 -7.23 9.73 0.78
CA ILE A 199 -6.40 10.45 1.75
C ILE A 199 -5.85 9.47 2.80
N ALA A 200 -6.72 8.66 3.42
CA ALA A 200 -6.28 7.63 4.37
C ALA A 200 -5.31 6.64 3.69
N TYR A 201 -5.59 6.27 2.44
CA TYR A 201 -4.74 5.39 1.65
C TYR A 201 -3.34 6.00 1.45
N ILE A 202 -3.23 7.27 1.09
CA ILE A 202 -1.93 7.92 0.91
C ILE A 202 -1.21 8.02 2.25
N LEU A 203 -1.87 8.45 3.32
CA LEU A 203 -1.27 8.69 4.64
C LEU A 203 -0.79 7.42 5.36
N THR A 204 -1.45 6.29 5.13
CA THR A 204 -1.05 5.00 5.73
C THR A 204 0.35 4.53 5.30
N ARG A 205 0.86 5.02 4.15
CA ARG A 205 2.20 4.68 3.68
C ARG A 205 3.32 5.36 4.47
N PRO A 206 3.41 6.70 4.52
CA PRO A 206 4.43 7.37 5.32
C PRO A 206 4.29 7.03 6.81
N PHE A 207 3.06 6.81 7.29
CA PHE A 207 2.84 6.30 8.64
C PHE A 207 3.52 4.96 8.88
N GLY A 208 3.32 3.98 8.00
CA GLY A 208 3.87 2.64 8.19
C GLY A 208 5.38 2.56 7.90
N ALA A 209 5.94 3.46 7.09
CA ALA A 209 7.38 3.62 6.93
C ALA A 209 8.01 4.16 8.22
N ALA A 210 7.54 5.34 8.69
CA ALA A 210 8.02 5.94 9.93
C ALA A 210 7.84 5.02 11.16
N LEU A 211 6.72 4.29 11.23
CA LEU A 211 6.48 3.31 12.29
C LEU A 211 7.42 2.11 12.14
N GLY A 212 7.65 1.67 10.90
CA GLY A 212 8.59 0.60 10.59
C GLY A 212 9.98 0.91 11.09
N ASP A 213 10.53 2.06 10.69
CA ASP A 213 11.83 2.56 11.14
C ASP A 213 11.89 2.75 12.64
N LEU A 214 10.82 3.29 13.24
CA LEU A 214 10.75 3.42 14.70
C LEU A 214 10.93 2.06 15.39
N LEU A 215 10.38 0.97 14.85
CA LEU A 215 10.53 -0.36 15.44
C LEU A 215 11.92 -0.96 15.13
N THR A 216 12.39 -0.83 13.90
CA THR A 216 13.56 -1.58 13.38
C THR A 216 14.90 -0.91 13.67
N GLN A 217 14.99 0.41 13.51
CA GLN A 217 16.25 1.16 13.56
C GLN A 217 16.87 1.14 14.96
N ALA A 218 18.18 1.32 15.01
CA ALA A 218 18.91 1.36 16.27
C ALA A 218 18.51 2.58 17.12
N ARG A 219 18.63 2.45 18.45
CA ARG A 219 18.29 3.53 19.40
C ARG A 219 19.11 4.81 19.19
N ILE A 220 20.32 4.68 18.65
CA ILE A 220 21.17 5.83 18.30
C ILE A 220 20.58 6.69 17.18
N TYR A 221 19.73 6.12 16.32
CA TYR A 221 19.01 6.82 15.25
C TYR A 221 17.57 7.16 15.64
N GLY A 222 17.17 6.93 16.90
CA GLY A 222 15.82 7.21 17.40
C GLY A 222 14.81 6.06 17.22
N GLY A 223 15.25 4.86 16.81
CA GLY A 223 14.42 3.65 16.77
C GLY A 223 14.41 2.86 18.09
N LEU A 224 13.63 1.78 18.17
CA LEU A 224 13.51 0.91 19.34
C LEU A 224 14.56 -0.21 19.36
N GLY A 225 15.13 -0.53 18.20
CA GLY A 225 16.17 -1.55 18.03
C GLY A 225 15.65 -2.99 18.00
N MET A 226 14.42 -3.23 17.54
CA MET A 226 13.90 -4.60 17.39
C MET A 226 14.59 -5.38 16.26
N GLY A 227 15.24 -4.66 15.34
CA GLY A 227 15.94 -5.22 14.19
C GLY A 227 15.02 -5.49 13.01
N ALA A 228 15.51 -5.19 11.81
CA ALA A 228 14.77 -5.36 10.56
C ALA A 228 14.32 -6.82 10.30
N PRO A 229 15.16 -7.87 10.47
CA PRO A 229 14.75 -9.23 10.14
C PRO A 229 13.58 -9.75 11.00
N TRP A 230 13.63 -9.53 12.31
CA TRP A 230 12.60 -10.00 13.23
C TRP A 230 11.27 -9.27 13.05
N THR A 231 11.32 -7.94 12.89
CA THR A 231 10.11 -7.12 12.65
C THR A 231 9.43 -7.52 11.34
N SER A 232 10.23 -7.73 10.28
CA SER A 232 9.73 -8.19 8.97
C SER A 232 9.08 -9.57 9.07
N ALA A 233 9.72 -10.52 9.76
CA ALA A 233 9.19 -11.87 9.92
C ALA A 233 7.85 -11.87 10.68
N LEU A 234 7.75 -11.08 11.75
CA LEU A 234 6.49 -10.92 12.50
C LEU A 234 5.39 -10.34 11.62
N PHE A 235 5.67 -9.25 10.90
CA PHE A 235 4.68 -8.58 10.08
C PHE A 235 4.24 -9.44 8.89
N LEU A 236 5.19 -10.10 8.21
CA LEU A 236 4.89 -11.07 7.17
C LEU A 236 4.02 -12.22 7.68
N THR A 237 4.27 -12.72 8.89
CA THR A 237 3.45 -13.77 9.51
C THR A 237 2.02 -13.30 9.72
N VAL A 238 1.83 -12.11 10.28
CA VAL A 238 0.49 -11.52 10.48
C VAL A 238 -0.23 -11.31 9.15
N ILE A 239 0.47 -10.77 8.15
CA ILE A 239 -0.05 -10.61 6.79
C ILE A 239 -0.49 -11.97 6.22
N ALA A 240 0.37 -12.99 6.29
CA ALA A 240 0.09 -14.32 5.77
C ALA A 240 -1.16 -14.94 6.43
N VAL A 241 -1.30 -14.82 7.75
CA VAL A 241 -2.47 -15.31 8.49
C VAL A 241 -3.75 -14.60 8.06
N LEU A 242 -3.73 -13.26 7.98
CA LEU A 242 -4.90 -12.49 7.58
C LEU A 242 -5.30 -12.75 6.12
N VAL A 243 -4.32 -12.89 5.22
CA VAL A 243 -4.54 -13.23 3.82
C VAL A 243 -5.08 -14.66 3.68
N ALA A 244 -4.55 -15.62 4.43
CA ALA A 244 -5.06 -16.99 4.45
C ALA A 244 -6.51 -17.03 4.95
N ALA A 245 -6.83 -16.31 6.03
CA ALA A 245 -8.19 -16.19 6.52
C ALA A 245 -9.14 -15.58 5.48
N ALA A 246 -8.72 -14.52 4.79
CA ALA A 246 -9.48 -13.92 3.70
C ALA A 246 -9.70 -14.91 2.54
N GLN A 247 -8.66 -15.67 2.16
CA GLN A 247 -8.74 -16.69 1.12
C GLN A 247 -9.72 -17.82 1.47
N LEU A 248 -9.70 -18.28 2.72
CA LEU A 248 -10.63 -19.29 3.21
C LEU A 248 -12.07 -18.78 3.18
N ASN A 249 -12.30 -17.53 3.59
CA ASN A 249 -13.64 -16.93 3.56
C ASN A 249 -14.19 -16.83 2.13
N VAL A 250 -13.40 -16.32 1.17
CA VAL A 250 -13.81 -16.27 -0.24
C VAL A 250 -14.09 -17.67 -0.79
N THR A 251 -13.29 -18.67 -0.40
CA THR A 251 -13.47 -20.06 -0.83
C THR A 251 -14.74 -20.70 -0.23
N ARG A 252 -15.02 -20.45 1.06
CA ARG A 252 -16.24 -20.93 1.73
C ARG A 252 -17.50 -20.36 1.10
N VAL A 253 -17.55 -19.05 0.90
CA VAL A 253 -18.68 -18.37 0.25
C VAL A 253 -18.92 -18.93 -1.15
N ARG A 254 -17.84 -19.18 -1.91
CA ARG A 254 -17.94 -19.78 -3.24
C ARG A 254 -18.51 -21.20 -3.22
N ASN A 255 -18.08 -22.02 -2.27
CA ASN A 255 -18.54 -23.41 -2.18
C ASN A 255 -20.02 -23.49 -1.77
N ALA A 256 -20.48 -22.60 -0.88
CA ALA A 256 -21.89 -22.51 -0.49
C ALA A 256 -22.80 -22.18 -1.69
N GLN A 257 -22.37 -21.30 -2.60
CA GLN A 257 -23.14 -20.97 -3.79
C GLN A 257 -23.10 -22.01 -4.90
N ALA A 258 -22.10 -22.90 -4.91
CA ALA A 258 -22.02 -23.99 -5.88
C ALA A 258 -22.89 -25.20 -5.48
N THR A 259 -23.41 -25.19 -4.24
CA THR A 259 -24.28 -26.25 -3.69
C THR A 259 -25.76 -25.87 -3.66
N GLU A 260 -26.10 -24.63 -4.02
CA GLU A 260 -27.47 -24.15 -4.31
C GLU A 260 -27.76 -24.22 -5.82
#